data_AF-A0A520HMG0-F1
#
_entry.id   AF-A0A520HMG0-F1
#
_cell.length_a   1.000
_cell.length_b   1.000
_cell.length_c   1.000
_cell.angle_alpha   90.00
_cell.angle_beta   90.00
_cell.angle_gamma   90.00
#
_symmetry.space_group_name_H-M   'P 1'
#
loop_
_entity.id
_entity.type
_entity.pdbx_description
1 polymer ?
#
loop_
_entity_poly.entity_id
_entity_poly.type
_entity_poly.pdbx_seq_one_letter_code
_entity_poly.pdbx_strand_id
1 'polypeptide(L)' 'SVTPALHTPLMAVTNAISSVIIVGALIASAAEGSVWSKWLGLLAVVLASVNIFGGFAVTQRMLAMYKKKERPVAK' A
#
# COMPACT_ATOMS: atom_id res chain seq x y z
N SER A 1 -7.97 16.49 -15.91
CA SER A 1 -6.60 16.89 -15.56
C SER A 1 -6.49 16.84 -14.05
N VAL A 2 -5.67 15.95 -13.48
CA VAL A 2 -5.47 15.92 -12.02
C VAL A 2 -4.84 17.24 -11.57
N THR A 3 -5.24 17.76 -10.40
CA THR A 3 -4.69 19.00 -9.86
C THR A 3 -3.17 18.85 -9.70
N PRO A 4 -2.32 19.79 -10.18
CA PRO A 4 -0.87 19.62 -10.17
C PRO A 4 -0.27 19.31 -8.79
N ALA A 5 -0.94 19.74 -7.72
CA ALA A 5 -0.55 19.45 -6.35
C ALA A 5 -0.72 17.98 -5.93
N LEU A 6 -1.37 17.13 -6.73
CA LEU A 6 -1.68 15.74 -6.38
C LEU A 6 -0.78 14.69 -7.04
N HIS A 7 0.22 15.06 -7.84
CA HIS A 7 1.09 14.07 -8.48
C HIS A 7 1.83 13.18 -7.46
N THR A 8 2.32 13.77 -6.36
CA THR A 8 3.00 13.02 -5.29
C THR A 8 2.05 12.08 -4.51
N PRO A 9 0.87 12.51 -4.02
CA PRO A 9 -0.07 11.57 -3.40
C PRO A 9 -0.67 10.57 -4.41
N LEU A 10 -0.84 10.93 -5.69
CA LEU A 10 -1.28 10.00 -6.73
C LEU A 10 -0.26 8.88 -6.93
N MET A 11 1.03 9.20 -6.92
CA MET A 11 2.11 8.22 -6.97
C MET A 11 2.12 7.31 -5.72
N ALA A 12 1.81 7.85 -4.54
CA ALA A 12 1.69 7.03 -3.33
C ALA A 12 0.50 6.05 -3.40
N VAL A 13 -0.64 6.49 -3.94
CA VAL A 13 -1.82 5.64 -4.17
C VAL A 13 -1.51 4.52 -5.16
N THR A 14 -0.86 4.81 -6.29
CA THR A 14 -0.53 3.77 -7.27
C THR A 14 0.46 2.74 -6.71
N ASN A 15 1.38 3.16 -5.83
CA ASN A 15 2.24 2.23 -5.09
C ASN A 15 1.43 1.31 -4.17
N ALA A 16 0.47 1.85 -3.41
CA ALA A 16 -0.40 1.03 -2.57
C ALA A 16 -1.24 0.02 -3.41
N ILE A 17 -1.79 0.46 -4.55
CA ILE A 17 -2.61 -0.38 -5.45
C ILE A 17 -1.78 -1.49 -6.12
N SER A 18 -0.50 -1.25 -6.40
CA SER A 18 0.39 -2.27 -6.98
C SER A 18 0.49 -3.54 -6.12
N SER A 19 0.11 -3.46 -4.85
CA SER A 19 0.04 -4.59 -3.92
C SER A 19 -1.02 -5.65 -4.26
N VAL A 20 -1.79 -5.49 -5.36
CA VAL A 20 -2.63 -6.56 -5.94
C VAL A 20 -1.86 -7.87 -6.17
N ILE A 21 -0.53 -7.79 -6.25
CA ILE A 21 0.40 -8.93 -6.25
C ILE A 21 0.12 -9.92 -5.10
N ILE A 22 -0.48 -9.50 -3.98
CA ILE A 22 -0.86 -10.39 -2.87
C ILE A 22 -1.75 -11.55 -3.30
N VAL A 23 -2.59 -11.37 -4.33
CA VAL A 23 -3.42 -12.44 -4.89
C VAL A 23 -2.55 -13.57 -5.46
N GLY A 24 -1.51 -13.22 -6.22
CA GLY A 24 -0.56 -14.18 -6.75
C GLY A 24 0.27 -14.84 -5.66
N ALA A 25 0.66 -14.09 -4.62
CA ALA A 25 1.39 -14.62 -3.48
C ALA A 25 0.58 -15.68 -2.70
N LEU A 26 -0.72 -15.44 -2.51
CA LEU A 26 -1.63 -16.40 -1.86
C LEU A 26 -1.77 -17.68 -2.69
N ILE A 27 -1.97 -17.57 -4.00
CA ILE A 27 -2.04 -18.72 -4.92
C ILE A 27 -0.73 -19.53 -4.85
N ALA A 28 0.43 -18.86 -4.91
CA ALA A 28 1.73 -19.51 -4.83
C ALA A 28 1.95 -20.19 -3.46
N SER A 29 1.50 -19.57 -2.37
CA SER A 29 1.61 -20.13 -1.02
C SER A 29 0.74 -21.37 -0.81
N ALA A 30 -0.37 -21.48 -1.55
CA ALA A 30 -1.29 -22.60 -1.51
C ALA A 30 -0.95 -23.69 -2.55
N ALA A 31 0.08 -23.50 -3.38
CA ALA A 31 0.44 -24.44 -4.43
C ALA A 31 0.82 -25.82 -3.85
N GLU A 32 0.19 -26.87 -4.36
CA GLU A 32 0.51 -28.25 -4.00
C GLU A 32 1.72 -28.77 -4.78
N GLY A 33 2.44 -29.74 -4.20
CA GLY A 33 3.56 -30.42 -4.87
C GLY A 33 4.91 -29.68 -4.88
N SER A 34 4.98 -28.41 -4.46
CA SER A 34 6.25 -27.66 -4.39
C SER A 34 6.45 -26.95 -3.06
N VAL A 35 7.39 -27.45 -2.25
CA VAL A 35 7.79 -26.84 -0.98
C VAL A 35 8.40 -25.44 -1.20
N TRP A 36 9.15 -25.27 -2.28
CA TRP A 36 9.73 -23.97 -2.64
C TRP A 36 8.67 -22.93 -2.96
N SER A 37 7.60 -23.31 -3.67
CA SER A 37 6.49 -22.40 -3.98
C SER A 37 5.79 -21.92 -2.71
N LYS A 38 5.61 -22.81 -1.72
CA LYS A 38 5.01 -22.46 -0.43
C LYS A 38 5.85 -21.43 0.33
N TRP A 39 7.16 -21.65 0.45
CA TRP A 39 8.07 -20.73 1.15
C TRP A 39 8.20 -19.38 0.45
N LEU A 40 8.35 -19.38 -0.88
CA LEU A 40 8.41 -18.15 -1.66
C LEU A 40 7.08 -17.39 -1.65
N GLY A 41 5.95 -18.12 -1.71
CA GLY A 41 4.61 -17.55 -1.57
C GLY A 41 4.41 -16.91 -0.20
N LEU A 42 4.84 -17.58 0.88
CA LEU A 42 4.77 -17.04 2.23
C LEU A 42 5.61 -15.76 2.38
N LEU A 43 6.84 -15.74 1.85
CA LEU A 43 7.68 -14.55 1.81
C LEU A 43 7.03 -13.43 1.00
N ALA A 44 6.45 -13.75 -0.16
CA ALA A 44 5.74 -12.80 -1.00
C ALA A 44 4.51 -12.21 -0.30
N VAL A 45 3.75 -12.99 0.48
CA VAL A 45 2.61 -12.50 1.27
C VAL A 45 3.08 -11.50 2.34
N VAL A 46 4.19 -11.77 3.02
CA VAL A 46 4.75 -10.86 4.02
C VAL A 46 5.18 -9.55 3.38
N LEU A 47 5.93 -9.60 2.27
CA LEU A 47 6.39 -8.41 1.55
C LEU A 47 5.22 -7.60 0.96
N ALA A 48 4.24 -8.28 0.36
CA ALA A 48 3.03 -7.62 -0.15
C ALA A 48 2.26 -6.93 0.97
N SER A 49 2.14 -7.58 2.13
CA SER A 49 1.48 -6.99 3.31
C SER A 49 2.16 -5.70 3.76
N VAL A 50 3.49 -5.67 3.84
CA VAL A 50 4.24 -4.43 4.16
C VAL A 50 3.94 -3.31 3.17
N ASN A 51 3.87 -3.61 1.86
CA ASN A 51 3.54 -2.61 0.85
C ASN A 51 2.09 -2.10 0.95
N ILE A 52 1.12 -2.99 1.26
CA ILE A 52 -0.28 -2.60 1.50
C ILE A 52 -0.33 -1.62 2.68
N PHE A 53 0.13 -2.05 3.85
CA PHE A 53 -0.01 -1.26 5.07
C PHE A 53 0.81 0.03 5.00
N GLY A 54 2.06 -0.05 4.53
CA GLY A 54 2.93 1.12 4.36
C GLY A 54 2.40 2.11 3.33
N GLY A 55 2.01 1.61 2.15
CA GLY A 55 1.48 2.41 1.06
C GLY A 55 0.22 3.16 1.45
N PHE A 56 -0.75 2.49 2.08
CA PHE A 56 -1.98 3.14 2.53
C PHE A 56 -1.76 4.09 3.72
N ALA A 57 -0.93 3.72 4.71
CA ALA A 57 -0.65 4.58 5.86
C ALA A 57 0.04 5.90 5.45
N VAL A 58 1.02 5.82 4.55
CA VAL A 58 1.72 7.01 4.03
C VAL A 58 0.77 7.85 3.18
N THR A 59 -0.02 7.22 2.31
CA THR A 59 -1.01 7.93 1.48
C THR A 59 -2.01 8.70 2.35
N GLN A 60 -2.53 8.09 3.41
CA GLN A 60 -3.44 8.76 4.35
C GLN A 60 -2.78 9.97 5.02
N ARG A 61 -1.51 9.84 5.45
CA ARG A 61 -0.74 10.98 5.98
C ARG A 61 -0.54 12.08 4.94
N MET A 62 -0.24 11.72 3.69
CA MET A 62 -0.10 12.69 2.60
C MET A 62 -1.39 13.44 2.33
N LEU A 63 -2.52 12.74 2.24
CA LEU A 63 -3.84 13.35 2.02
C LEU A 63 -4.30 14.18 3.24
N ALA A 64 -3.93 13.78 4.46
CA ALA A 64 -4.23 14.56 5.67
C ALA A 64 -3.51 15.92 5.68
N MET A 65 -2.34 16.06 5.03
CA MET A 65 -1.65 17.35 4.89
C MET A 65 -2.40 18.36 4.01
N TYR A 66 -3.32 17.90 3.15
CA TYR A 66 -4.20 18.78 2.35
C TYR A 66 -5.48 19.19 3.08
N LYS A 67 -5.80 18.55 4.22
CA LYS A 67 -6.90 19.01 5.09
C LYS A 67 -6.42 20.22 5.89
N LYS A 68 -7.18 21.31 5.88
CA LYS A 68 -6.93 22.50 6.69
C LYS A 68 -6.90 22.08 8.16
N LYS A 69 -5.73 22.13 8.81
CA LYS A 69 -5.62 21.92 10.26
C LYS A 69 -6.57 22.93 10.93
N GLU A 70 -7.55 22.45 11.68
CA GLU A 70 -8.37 23.35 12.51
C GLU A 70 -7.40 24.16 13.37
N ARG A 71 -7.36 25.48 13.16
CA ARG A 71 -6.61 26.37 14.04
C ARG A 71 -7.28 26.25 15.40
N PRO A 72 -6.57 25.85 16.46
CA PRO A 72 -7.14 25.96 17.79
C PRO A 72 -7.43 27.44 18.01
N VAL A 73 -8.70 27.77 18.25
CA VAL A 73 -9.10 29.13 18.62
C VAL A 73 -8.34 29.45 19.90
N ALA A 74 -7.40 30.39 19.81
CA ALA A 74 -6.68 30.88 20.98
C ALA A 74 -7.72 31.38 21.98
N LYS A 75 -7.71 30.81 23.19
CA LYS A 75 -8.48 31.33 24.32
C LYS A 75 -7.83 32.61 24.81
#